data_AF-A0A1F9QX59-F1
#
_entry.id   AF-A0A1F9QX59-F1
#
_cell.length_a   1.000
_cell.length_b   1.000
_cell.length_c   1.000
_cell.angle_alpha   90.00
_cell.angle_beta   90.00
_cell.angle_gamma   90.00
#
_symmetry.space_group_name_H-M   'P 1'
#
loop_
_entity.id
_entity.type
_entity.pdbx_description
1 polymer ?
#
loop_
_entity_poly.entity_id
_entity_poly.type
_entity_poly.pdbx_seq_one_letter_code
_entity_poly.pdbx_strand_id
1 'polypeptide(L)'
;MADWIEMPEREFAREIERVEKDPLFCKLYHGSPGLPSAIRRRRWPGGKLAAGFYEVDESRVSAGERVDVEGSLDARRGVMPLIRKMGRQAFERYFLHADEAVPLGEIARRTGLPESDILKVHELLLEIGAQSEFAGAPKAAATTRGTTCLARLTMEEGKPGFEFVAPYWARGLYQVRYDDLESWKTSGSLDGPERRRLRHLLKRLETLNLRQSTIFRIMEAMSVIQSDFLRSRKDEDLRPVSLRLLARRLQLSPSTVSRALAHRTVRLPWGPEVPMIFMVPGQRHVLKDVVRLWLAADPASTDAALARRLKLERGIDVSRRTVNAVRHALHKDRELHSE
;
A
#
# COMPACT_ATOMS: atom_id res chain seq x y z
N MET A 1 4.41 -12.79 15.35
CA MET A 1 4.01 -11.44 14.86
C MET A 1 4.99 -10.88 13.84
N ALA A 2 6.31 -11.10 13.99
CA ALA A 2 7.33 -10.57 13.07
C ALA A 2 7.22 -11.08 11.62
N ASP A 3 6.83 -12.35 11.43
CA ASP A 3 6.89 -12.98 10.11
C ASP A 3 5.86 -12.44 9.09
N TRP A 4 4.71 -11.95 9.57
CA TRP A 4 3.59 -11.53 8.70
C TRP A 4 3.79 -10.16 8.05
N ILE A 5 4.58 -9.28 8.65
CA ILE A 5 4.84 -7.95 8.08
C ILE A 5 5.92 -8.00 6.99
N GLU A 6 6.86 -8.97 7.07
CA GLU A 6 7.91 -9.21 6.08
C GLU A 6 7.50 -10.20 4.98
N MET A 7 6.46 -11.00 5.22
CA MET A 7 5.94 -11.96 4.23
C MET A 7 5.83 -11.31 2.84
N PRO A 8 6.37 -11.94 1.78
CA PRO A 8 6.30 -11.42 0.42
C PRO A 8 4.87 -11.12 -0.03
N GLU A 9 4.69 -10.12 -0.90
CA GLU A 9 3.35 -9.72 -1.35
C GLU A 9 2.61 -10.85 -2.08
N ARG A 10 3.33 -11.67 -2.87
CA ARG A 10 2.77 -12.85 -3.53
C ARG A 10 2.21 -13.86 -2.52
N GLU A 11 2.93 -14.11 -1.42
CA GLU A 11 2.48 -15.03 -0.36
C GLU A 11 1.30 -14.45 0.42
N PHE A 12 1.36 -13.16 0.75
CA PHE A 12 0.27 -12.47 1.44
C PHE A 12 -1.04 -12.50 0.64
N ALA A 13 -0.96 -12.33 -0.68
CA ALA A 13 -2.12 -12.44 -1.53
C ALA A 13 -2.67 -13.87 -1.65
N ARG A 14 -1.80 -14.90 -1.69
CA ARG A 14 -2.23 -16.31 -1.59
C ARG A 14 -2.93 -16.60 -0.25
N GLU A 15 -2.49 -15.98 0.84
CA GLU A 15 -3.18 -16.09 2.14
C GLU A 15 -4.59 -15.49 2.08
N ILE A 16 -4.74 -14.31 1.46
CA ILE A 16 -6.05 -13.67 1.25
C ILE A 16 -6.93 -14.56 0.39
N GLU A 17 -6.43 -15.05 -0.75
CA GLU A 17 -7.16 -15.95 -1.63
C GLU A 17 -7.63 -17.20 -0.88
N ARG A 18 -6.75 -17.84 -0.10
CA ARG A 18 -7.11 -19.04 0.67
C ARG A 18 -8.18 -18.74 1.73
N VAL A 19 -8.13 -17.56 2.35
CA VAL A 19 -9.16 -17.15 3.32
C VAL A 19 -10.49 -16.90 2.62
N GLU A 20 -10.48 -16.17 1.50
CA GLU A 20 -11.70 -15.79 0.80
C GLU A 20 -12.35 -16.94 0.02
N LYS A 21 -11.58 -17.98 -0.35
CA LYS A 21 -12.10 -19.24 -0.91
C LYS A 21 -12.55 -20.25 0.15
N ASP A 22 -12.33 -19.98 1.44
CA ASP A 22 -12.76 -20.89 2.52
C ASP A 22 -14.31 -20.93 2.60
N PRO A 23 -14.96 -22.11 2.56
CA PRO A 23 -16.42 -22.21 2.59
C PRO A 23 -17.07 -21.56 3.82
N LEU A 24 -16.41 -21.61 4.98
CA LEU A 24 -16.90 -20.95 6.20
C LEU A 24 -16.78 -19.43 6.07
N PHE A 25 -15.70 -18.92 5.48
CA PHE A 25 -15.59 -17.50 5.17
C PHE A 25 -16.71 -17.08 4.21
N CYS A 26 -16.93 -17.78 3.10
CA CYS A 26 -17.98 -17.47 2.14
C CYS A 26 -19.37 -17.41 2.79
N LYS A 27 -19.71 -18.40 3.63
CA LYS A 27 -20.96 -18.42 4.42
C LYS A 27 -21.11 -17.17 5.28
N LEU A 28 -20.09 -16.83 6.05
CA LEU A 28 -20.10 -15.67 6.94
C LEU A 28 -20.01 -14.33 6.20
N TYR A 29 -19.41 -14.30 5.01
CA TYR A 29 -19.25 -13.09 4.21
C TYR A 29 -20.52 -12.75 3.43
N HIS A 30 -21.14 -13.73 2.77
CA HIS A 30 -22.35 -13.54 1.97
C HIS A 30 -23.64 -13.62 2.78
N GLY A 31 -23.61 -14.26 3.95
CA GLY A 31 -24.83 -14.60 4.69
C GLY A 31 -25.41 -15.94 4.22
N SER A 32 -26.44 -16.39 4.94
CA SER A 32 -27.27 -17.55 4.58
C SER A 32 -28.75 -17.17 4.68
N PRO A 33 -29.69 -17.89 4.06
CA PRO A 33 -31.11 -17.65 4.26
C PRO A 33 -31.46 -17.59 5.77
N GLY A 34 -32.01 -16.46 6.22
CA GLY A 34 -32.33 -16.23 7.64
C GLY A 34 -31.17 -15.80 8.54
N LEU A 35 -29.94 -15.66 8.00
CA LEU A 35 -28.76 -15.21 8.74
C LEU A 35 -27.99 -14.10 8.01
N PRO A 36 -27.79 -12.94 8.64
CA PRO A 36 -27.04 -11.86 8.03
C PRO A 36 -25.55 -12.20 7.88
N SER A 37 -24.83 -11.52 6.99
CA SER A 37 -23.37 -11.61 6.88
C SER A 37 -22.68 -11.31 8.23
N ALA A 38 -21.80 -12.15 8.74
CA ALA A 38 -21.03 -11.84 9.95
C ALA A 38 -19.69 -11.15 9.65
N ILE A 39 -19.23 -11.17 8.40
CA ILE A 39 -17.94 -10.58 7.97
C ILE A 39 -18.18 -9.67 6.78
N ARG A 40 -17.57 -8.49 6.79
CA ARG A 40 -17.57 -7.55 5.66
C ARG A 40 -16.18 -7.00 5.39
N ARG A 41 -15.95 -6.45 4.20
CA ARG A 41 -14.80 -5.58 3.95
C ARG A 41 -15.17 -4.14 4.32
N ARG A 42 -14.25 -3.45 4.99
CA ARG A 42 -14.36 -2.04 5.34
C ARG A 42 -13.23 -1.30 4.66
N ARG A 43 -13.60 -0.43 3.72
CA ARG A 43 -12.65 0.45 3.04
C ARG A 43 -11.87 1.29 4.06
N TRP A 44 -10.56 1.40 3.86
CA TRP A 44 -9.76 2.39 4.57
C TRP A 44 -10.00 3.78 3.96
N PRO A 45 -10.29 4.83 4.76
CA PRO A 45 -10.46 6.18 4.24
C PRO A 45 -9.26 6.62 3.39
N GLY A 46 -9.48 7.03 2.14
CA GLY A 46 -8.41 7.41 1.22
C GLY A 46 -7.72 6.24 0.49
N GLY A 47 -8.01 4.98 0.84
CA GLY A 47 -7.59 3.82 0.05
C GLY A 47 -8.29 3.83 -1.31
N LYS A 48 -7.52 4.03 -2.38
CA LYS A 48 -7.97 3.96 -3.77
C LYS A 48 -7.18 2.90 -4.53
N LEU A 49 -7.74 2.40 -5.62
CA LEU A 49 -7.03 1.56 -6.59
C LEU A 49 -6.43 2.46 -7.69
N ALA A 50 -5.17 2.23 -8.04
CA ALA A 50 -4.47 3.04 -9.02
C ALA A 50 -5.13 2.96 -10.40
N ALA A 51 -5.22 4.09 -11.10
CA ALA A 51 -5.82 4.15 -12.44
C ALA A 51 -5.20 3.16 -13.45
N GLY A 52 -3.91 2.85 -13.30
CA GLY A 52 -3.19 1.85 -14.11
C GLY A 52 -3.73 0.42 -13.98
N PHE A 53 -4.57 0.12 -12.99
CA PHE A 53 -5.33 -1.13 -12.96
C PHE A 53 -6.38 -1.19 -14.08
N TYR A 54 -6.97 -0.06 -14.46
CA TYR A 54 -8.01 0.00 -15.48
C TYR A 54 -7.44 0.15 -16.91
N GLU A 55 -6.22 0.65 -17.01
CA GLU A 55 -5.46 0.80 -18.25
C GLU A 55 -4.72 -0.50 -18.55
N VAL A 56 -5.29 -1.34 -19.42
CA VAL A 56 -4.58 -2.51 -19.96
C VAL A 56 -3.61 -1.99 -21.03
N ASP A 57 -2.35 -1.76 -20.67
CA ASP A 57 -1.30 -1.42 -21.65
C ASP A 57 -0.54 -2.69 -22.03
N GLU A 58 -0.97 -3.31 -23.13
CA GLU A 58 -0.42 -4.57 -23.67
C GLU A 58 1.04 -4.44 -24.17
N SER A 59 1.56 -3.22 -24.32
CA SER A 59 2.89 -2.96 -24.89
C SER A 59 4.06 -3.09 -23.91
N ARG A 60 3.79 -3.31 -22.61
CA ARG A 60 4.80 -3.18 -21.53
C ARG A 60 5.37 -4.50 -20.99
N VAL A 61 5.03 -5.65 -21.57
CA VAL A 61 5.53 -6.95 -21.08
C VAL A 61 6.90 -7.25 -21.69
N SER A 62 7.95 -7.25 -20.87
CA SER A 62 9.31 -7.61 -21.31
C SER A 62 9.45 -9.14 -21.47
N ALA A 63 10.20 -9.57 -22.49
CA ALA A 63 10.31 -10.96 -22.92
C ALA A 63 10.85 -11.97 -21.87
N GLY A 64 11.41 -11.51 -20.75
CA GLY A 64 12.03 -12.35 -19.71
C GLY A 64 11.10 -12.86 -18.61
N GLU A 65 9.89 -12.32 -18.48
CA GLU A 65 8.90 -12.70 -17.43
C GLU A 65 7.72 -13.50 -18.01
N ARG A 66 7.81 -14.01 -19.24
CA ARG A 66 6.66 -14.53 -20.00
C ARG A 66 5.92 -15.72 -19.37
N VAL A 67 6.61 -16.61 -18.65
CA VAL A 67 6.07 -17.95 -18.33
C VAL A 67 5.03 -17.96 -17.20
N ASP A 68 5.13 -17.05 -16.23
CA ASP A 68 4.19 -16.97 -15.07
C ASP A 68 3.07 -15.92 -15.29
N VAL A 69 3.16 -15.17 -16.39
CA VAL A 69 2.40 -13.92 -16.65
C VAL A 69 1.30 -14.13 -17.69
N GLU A 70 1.44 -15.12 -18.56
CA GLU A 70 0.52 -15.41 -19.65
C GLU A 70 -0.90 -15.76 -19.13
N GLY A 71 -1.01 -16.59 -18.09
CA GLY A 71 -2.29 -16.95 -17.47
C GLY A 71 -3.00 -15.79 -16.76
N SER A 72 -2.24 -14.87 -16.14
CA SER A 72 -2.78 -13.69 -15.44
C SER A 72 -3.33 -12.65 -16.41
N LEU A 73 -2.62 -12.46 -17.52
CA LEU A 73 -3.00 -11.52 -18.57
C LEU A 73 -4.27 -11.98 -19.29
N ASP A 74 -4.42 -13.28 -19.54
CA ASP A 74 -5.60 -13.82 -20.20
C ASP A 74 -6.85 -13.79 -19.32
N ALA A 75 -6.71 -14.08 -18.01
CA ALA A 75 -7.80 -13.87 -17.04
C ALA A 75 -8.22 -12.38 -17.00
N ARG A 76 -7.25 -11.45 -16.99
CA ARG A 76 -7.53 -10.01 -17.02
C ARG A 76 -8.16 -9.59 -18.35
N ARG A 77 -7.74 -10.12 -19.50
CA ARG A 77 -8.33 -9.84 -20.81
C ARG A 77 -9.82 -10.19 -20.86
N GLY A 78 -10.22 -11.32 -20.25
CA GLY A 78 -11.62 -11.74 -20.21
C GLY A 78 -12.51 -10.83 -19.35
N VAL A 79 -11.96 -10.24 -18.28
CA VAL A 79 -12.76 -9.55 -17.26
C VAL A 79 -12.73 -8.02 -17.39
N MET A 80 -11.68 -7.44 -17.95
CA MET A 80 -11.62 -5.98 -18.17
C MET A 80 -12.78 -5.44 -19.03
N PRO A 81 -13.26 -6.14 -20.08
CA PRO A 81 -14.49 -5.78 -20.79
C PRO A 81 -15.73 -5.79 -19.89
N LEU A 82 -15.83 -6.73 -18.95
CA LEU A 82 -16.92 -6.79 -17.97
C LEU A 82 -16.89 -5.59 -17.02
N ILE A 83 -15.70 -5.22 -16.52
CA ILE A 83 -15.49 -4.03 -15.68
C ILE A 83 -15.87 -2.76 -16.44
N ARG A 84 -15.49 -2.66 -17.72
CA ARG A 84 -15.88 -1.53 -18.59
C ARG A 84 -17.39 -1.46 -18.79
N LYS A 85 -18.05 -2.62 -19.01
CA LYS A 85 -19.50 -2.70 -19.22
C LYS A 85 -20.31 -2.35 -17.97
N MET A 86 -19.92 -2.82 -16.79
CA MET A 86 -20.58 -2.43 -15.52
C MET A 86 -20.24 -0.98 -15.10
N GLY A 87 -19.13 -0.45 -15.58
CA GLY A 87 -18.61 0.86 -15.20
C GLY A 87 -17.76 0.82 -13.93
N ARG A 88 -16.76 1.71 -13.88
CA ARG A 88 -15.79 1.79 -12.78
C ARG A 88 -16.43 1.99 -11.41
N GLN A 89 -17.45 2.85 -11.32
CA GLN A 89 -18.12 3.14 -10.06
C GLN A 89 -18.86 1.92 -9.50
N ALA A 90 -19.52 1.14 -10.36
CA ALA A 90 -20.20 -0.10 -9.94
C ALA A 90 -19.18 -1.16 -9.52
N PHE A 91 -18.08 -1.31 -10.27
CA PHE A 91 -16.98 -2.19 -9.89
C PHE A 91 -16.41 -1.85 -8.51
N GLU A 92 -16.06 -0.57 -8.31
CA GLU A 92 -15.50 -0.10 -7.04
C GLU A 92 -16.51 -0.30 -5.89
N ARG A 93 -17.80 -0.02 -6.11
CA ARG A 93 -18.83 -0.21 -5.08
C ARG A 93 -19.01 -1.68 -4.70
N TYR A 94 -19.22 -2.56 -5.68
CA TYR A 94 -19.67 -3.94 -5.42
C TYR A 94 -18.53 -4.92 -5.18
N PHE A 95 -17.35 -4.67 -5.74
CA PHE A 95 -16.26 -5.64 -5.70
C PHE A 95 -15.03 -5.13 -4.94
N LEU A 96 -14.74 -3.83 -5.02
CA LEU A 96 -13.60 -3.25 -4.32
C LEU A 96 -13.94 -2.85 -2.88
N HIS A 97 -14.96 -2.04 -2.68
CA HIS A 97 -15.30 -1.51 -1.37
C HIS A 97 -16.26 -2.41 -0.62
N ALA A 98 -17.16 -3.10 -1.34
CA ALA A 98 -18.15 -4.03 -0.78
C ALA A 98 -18.86 -3.45 0.46
N ASP A 99 -19.14 -2.14 0.43
CA ASP A 99 -19.70 -1.37 1.55
C ASP A 99 -21.09 -1.90 1.95
N GLU A 100 -21.78 -2.55 1.00
CA GLU A 100 -23.04 -3.27 1.20
C GLU A 100 -22.80 -4.76 0.85
N ALA A 101 -23.20 -5.67 1.75
CA ALA A 101 -23.27 -7.10 1.46
C ALA A 101 -24.47 -7.35 0.52
N VAL A 102 -24.28 -7.06 -0.76
CA VAL A 102 -25.29 -7.22 -1.81
C VAL A 102 -25.18 -8.65 -2.37
N PRO A 103 -26.26 -9.44 -2.39
CA PRO A 103 -26.26 -10.77 -3.00
C PRO A 103 -25.86 -10.71 -4.48
N LEU A 104 -25.21 -11.76 -4.99
CA LEU A 104 -24.74 -11.82 -6.39
C LEU A 104 -25.86 -11.55 -7.40
N GLY A 105 -27.05 -12.12 -7.20
CA GLY A 105 -28.19 -11.89 -8.08
C GLY A 105 -28.68 -10.43 -8.09
N GLU A 106 -28.54 -9.71 -6.98
CA GLU A 106 -28.85 -8.28 -6.95
C GLU A 106 -27.78 -7.44 -7.66
N ILE A 107 -26.50 -7.83 -7.55
CA ILE A 107 -25.42 -7.21 -8.34
C ILE A 107 -25.65 -7.45 -9.84
N ALA A 108 -26.02 -8.67 -10.24
CA ALA A 108 -26.33 -9.03 -11.61
C ALA A 108 -27.48 -8.17 -12.17
N ARG A 109 -28.58 -8.03 -11.42
CA ARG A 109 -29.71 -7.15 -11.77
C ARG A 109 -29.28 -5.69 -11.95
N ARG A 110 -28.48 -5.15 -11.03
CA ARG A 110 -28.07 -3.74 -11.05
C ARG A 110 -27.03 -3.40 -12.12
N THR A 111 -26.19 -4.37 -12.49
CA THR A 111 -25.11 -4.18 -13.48
C THR A 111 -25.50 -4.62 -14.89
N GLY A 112 -26.61 -5.37 -15.04
CA GLY A 112 -27.03 -5.93 -16.33
C GLY A 112 -26.09 -7.03 -16.85
N LEU A 113 -25.30 -7.63 -15.96
CA LEU A 113 -24.40 -8.74 -16.26
C LEU A 113 -24.95 -10.05 -15.69
N PRO A 114 -24.72 -11.20 -16.36
CA PRO A 114 -25.11 -12.49 -15.82
C PRO A 114 -24.30 -12.82 -14.56
N GLU A 115 -24.88 -13.59 -13.64
CA GLU A 115 -24.20 -13.99 -12.38
C GLU A 115 -22.86 -14.70 -12.64
N SER A 116 -22.74 -15.44 -13.73
CA SER A 116 -21.49 -16.09 -14.15
C SER A 116 -20.38 -15.09 -14.47
N ASP A 117 -20.70 -13.92 -15.04
CA ASP A 117 -19.72 -12.87 -15.32
C ASP A 117 -19.36 -12.10 -14.04
N ILE A 118 -20.31 -11.90 -13.13
CA ILE A 118 -20.04 -11.36 -11.78
C ILE A 118 -19.06 -12.26 -11.02
N LEU A 119 -19.25 -13.58 -11.09
CA LEU A 119 -18.34 -14.54 -10.46
C LEU A 119 -16.93 -14.47 -11.05
N LYS A 120 -16.78 -14.35 -12.38
CA LYS A 120 -15.47 -14.16 -13.02
C LYS A 120 -14.77 -12.89 -12.54
N VAL A 121 -15.52 -11.80 -12.36
CA VAL A 121 -14.96 -10.53 -11.84
C VAL A 121 -14.46 -10.70 -10.41
N HIS A 122 -15.22 -11.42 -9.57
CA HIS A 122 -14.81 -11.74 -8.21
C HIS A 122 -13.58 -12.65 -8.16
N GLU A 123 -13.54 -13.69 -9.00
CA GLU A 123 -12.43 -14.63 -9.10
C GLU A 123 -11.14 -13.93 -9.55
N LEU A 124 -11.21 -13.07 -10.58
CA LEU A 124 -10.07 -12.27 -11.00
C LEU A 124 -9.50 -11.40 -9.88
N LEU A 125 -10.35 -10.81 -9.05
CA LEU A 125 -9.88 -9.96 -7.94
C LEU A 125 -9.07 -10.75 -6.90
N LEU A 126 -9.41 -12.02 -6.70
CA LEU A 126 -8.64 -12.94 -5.87
C LEU A 126 -7.32 -13.31 -6.54
N GLU A 127 -7.35 -13.60 -7.84
CA GLU A 127 -6.20 -14.05 -8.63
C GLU A 127 -5.16 -12.95 -8.90
N ILE A 128 -5.59 -11.75 -9.31
CA ILE A 128 -4.68 -10.61 -9.58
C ILE A 128 -3.91 -10.22 -8.32
N GLY A 129 -4.49 -10.43 -7.14
CA GLY A 129 -3.77 -10.20 -5.91
C GLY A 129 -2.50 -11.03 -5.81
N ALA A 130 -2.56 -12.31 -6.20
CA ALA A 130 -1.49 -13.29 -6.07
C ALA A 130 -0.30 -13.04 -7.02
N GLN A 131 -0.49 -12.23 -8.07
CA GLN A 131 0.46 -12.06 -9.17
C GLN A 131 0.85 -10.60 -9.44
N SER A 132 0.72 -9.71 -8.45
CA SER A 132 0.98 -8.26 -8.58
C SER A 132 2.46 -7.91 -8.80
N GLU A 133 2.99 -8.22 -9.99
CA GLU A 133 4.19 -7.65 -10.58
C GLU A 133 3.87 -6.79 -11.82
N PHE A 134 2.62 -6.34 -12.01
CA PHE A 134 2.24 -5.64 -13.24
C PHE A 134 1.49 -4.34 -12.99
N ALA A 135 2.26 -3.30 -12.62
CA ALA A 135 1.95 -1.92 -12.97
C ALA A 135 3.12 -1.35 -13.79
N GLY A 136 2.99 -1.45 -15.12
CA GLY A 136 3.99 -1.11 -16.14
C GLY A 136 4.98 0.00 -15.75
N ALA A 137 6.12 -0.41 -15.22
CA ALA A 137 7.25 0.45 -14.95
C ALA A 137 8.03 0.69 -16.25
N PRO A 138 8.40 1.94 -16.59
CA PRO A 138 9.56 2.16 -17.44
C PRO A 138 10.79 1.62 -16.72
N LYS A 139 11.65 0.90 -17.44
CA LYS A 139 13.00 0.51 -16.98
C LYS A 139 13.81 1.77 -16.68
N ALA A 140 13.85 2.19 -15.42
CA ALA A 140 14.86 3.11 -14.94
C ALA A 140 15.24 2.71 -13.51
N ALA A 141 16.51 2.33 -13.37
CA ALA A 141 17.18 1.76 -12.20
C ALA A 141 16.75 0.32 -11.85
N ALA A 142 17.73 -0.58 -11.91
CA ALA A 142 17.62 -1.98 -11.55
C ALA A 142 16.88 -2.17 -10.22
N THR A 143 15.65 -2.70 -10.28
CA THR A 143 14.97 -3.22 -9.10
C THR A 143 15.80 -4.40 -8.60
N THR A 144 16.34 -4.25 -7.40
CA THR A 144 16.98 -5.33 -6.65
C THR A 144 15.98 -6.48 -6.56
N ARG A 145 16.39 -7.69 -6.99
CA ARG A 145 15.57 -8.91 -6.95
C ARG A 145 14.83 -8.99 -5.60
N GLY A 146 13.50 -8.95 -5.63
CA GLY A 146 12.65 -9.07 -4.44
C GLY A 146 12.01 -7.78 -3.90
N THR A 147 11.98 -6.67 -4.66
CA THR A 147 11.21 -5.47 -4.28
C THR A 147 9.86 -5.40 -4.98
N THR A 148 8.79 -4.98 -4.28
CA THR A 148 7.42 -4.86 -4.83
C THR A 148 6.86 -3.45 -4.70
N CYS A 149 6.31 -2.92 -5.80
CA CYS A 149 5.61 -1.64 -5.83
C CYS A 149 4.24 -1.76 -5.15
N LEU A 150 4.12 -1.11 -3.99
CA LEU A 150 2.92 -1.20 -3.17
C LEU A 150 1.83 -0.22 -3.64
N ALA A 151 2.22 1.03 -3.88
CA ALA A 151 1.28 2.13 -4.10
C ALA A 151 1.92 3.26 -4.92
N ARG A 152 1.06 4.05 -5.56
CA ARG A 152 1.38 5.36 -6.15
C ARG A 152 0.97 6.46 -5.17
N LEU A 153 1.88 7.37 -4.86
CA LEU A 153 1.58 8.60 -4.14
C LEU A 153 0.91 9.59 -5.08
N THR A 154 -0.05 10.35 -4.56
CA THR A 154 -0.83 11.33 -5.32
C THR A 154 -0.82 12.69 -4.65
N MET A 155 -1.09 13.72 -5.45
CA MET A 155 -1.32 15.09 -5.01
C MET A 155 -2.58 15.58 -5.71
N GLU A 156 -3.72 15.50 -5.03
CA GLU A 156 -5.03 15.94 -5.55
C GLU A 156 -5.41 17.24 -4.85
N GLU A 157 -5.68 18.32 -5.61
CA GLU A 157 -6.05 19.64 -5.06
C GLU A 157 -5.08 20.14 -3.96
N GLY A 158 -3.78 19.83 -4.11
CA GLY A 158 -2.75 20.20 -3.14
C GLY A 158 -2.71 19.35 -1.86
N LYS A 159 -3.57 18.33 -1.74
CA LYS A 159 -3.58 17.36 -0.63
C LYS A 159 -2.83 16.08 -1.02
N PRO A 160 -1.93 15.57 -0.17
CA PRO A 160 -1.24 14.32 -0.41
C PRO A 160 -2.20 13.13 -0.23
N GLY A 161 -2.03 12.11 -1.05
CA GLY A 161 -2.78 10.85 -0.99
C GLY A 161 -1.98 9.69 -1.55
N PHE A 162 -2.62 8.53 -1.66
CA PHE A 162 -2.03 7.35 -2.28
C PHE A 162 -3.09 6.44 -2.87
N GLU A 163 -2.68 5.67 -3.88
CA GLU A 163 -3.49 4.67 -4.57
C GLU A 163 -2.70 3.35 -4.60
N PHE A 164 -3.29 2.25 -4.15
CA PHE A 164 -2.62 0.96 -4.20
C PHE A 164 -2.56 0.43 -5.62
N VAL A 165 -1.47 -0.26 -5.92
CA VAL A 165 -1.31 -0.97 -7.18
C VAL A 165 -2.23 -2.19 -7.22
N ALA A 166 -2.30 -2.95 -6.12
CA ALA A 166 -3.05 -4.20 -6.08
C ALA A 166 -4.45 -4.05 -5.45
N PRO A 167 -5.49 -4.69 -6.02
CA PRO A 167 -6.86 -4.59 -5.53
C PRO A 167 -7.05 -5.02 -4.07
N TYR A 168 -6.40 -6.09 -3.63
CA TYR A 168 -6.58 -6.61 -2.26
C TYR A 168 -6.15 -5.62 -1.18
N TRP A 169 -5.24 -4.69 -1.48
CA TRP A 169 -4.94 -3.56 -0.59
C TRP A 169 -6.08 -2.55 -0.59
N ALA A 170 -6.57 -2.15 -1.77
CA ALA A 170 -7.66 -1.17 -1.89
C ALA A 170 -9.01 -1.66 -1.34
N ARG A 171 -9.22 -2.98 -1.17
CA ARG A 171 -10.40 -3.56 -0.52
C ARG A 171 -10.52 -3.27 0.98
N GLY A 172 -9.46 -2.79 1.61
CA GLY A 172 -9.47 -2.44 3.03
C GLY A 172 -9.49 -3.65 3.96
N LEU A 173 -9.99 -3.45 5.18
CA LEU A 173 -9.88 -4.41 6.28
C LEU A 173 -11.09 -5.34 6.36
N TYR A 174 -10.91 -6.53 6.92
CA TYR A 174 -12.02 -7.38 7.34
C TYR A 174 -12.65 -6.83 8.63
N GLN A 175 -13.95 -6.63 8.63
CA GLN A 175 -14.73 -6.25 9.80
C GLN A 175 -15.62 -7.43 10.20
N VAL A 176 -15.39 -7.94 11.41
CA VAL A 176 -16.24 -8.97 12.02
C VAL A 176 -17.35 -8.27 12.80
N ARG A 177 -18.59 -8.59 12.46
CA ARG A 177 -19.79 -8.12 13.16
C ARG A 177 -20.14 -9.14 14.23
N TYR A 178 -19.70 -8.89 15.46
CA TYR A 178 -19.81 -9.87 16.54
C TYR A 178 -21.25 -10.21 16.91
N ASP A 179 -22.18 -9.26 16.83
CA ASP A 179 -23.61 -9.49 17.09
C ASP A 179 -24.22 -10.46 16.06
N ASP A 180 -23.92 -10.22 14.78
CA ASP A 180 -24.32 -11.13 13.70
C ASP A 180 -23.65 -12.50 13.89
N LEU A 181 -22.35 -12.53 14.19
CA LEU A 181 -21.62 -13.78 14.42
C LEU A 181 -22.18 -14.59 15.60
N GLU A 182 -22.71 -13.94 16.62
CA GLU A 182 -23.36 -14.63 17.73
C GLU A 182 -24.67 -15.28 17.29
N SER A 183 -25.45 -14.60 16.43
CA SER A 183 -26.66 -15.18 15.82
C SER A 183 -26.36 -16.47 15.03
N TRP A 184 -25.20 -16.53 14.36
CA TRP A 184 -24.73 -17.75 13.68
C TRP A 184 -24.35 -18.89 14.64
N LYS A 185 -23.86 -18.57 15.83
CA LYS A 185 -23.53 -19.60 16.83
C LYS A 185 -24.79 -20.17 17.47
N THR A 186 -25.77 -19.31 17.76
CA THR A 186 -27.04 -19.68 18.41
C THR A 186 -28.01 -20.36 17.47
N SER A 187 -27.99 -20.07 16.16
CA SER A 187 -28.89 -20.68 15.17
C SER A 187 -28.63 -22.16 14.91
N GLY A 188 -27.51 -22.71 15.37
CA GLY A 188 -27.09 -24.09 15.06
C GLY A 188 -26.61 -24.29 13.63
N SER A 189 -26.47 -23.22 12.84
CA SER A 189 -26.05 -23.29 11.43
C SER A 189 -24.54 -23.56 11.25
N LEU A 190 -23.77 -23.51 12.34
CA LEU A 190 -22.36 -23.87 12.38
C LEU A 190 -22.18 -25.24 13.03
N ASP A 191 -21.66 -26.20 12.27
CA ASP A 191 -21.36 -27.54 12.79
C ASP A 191 -20.15 -27.53 13.77
N GLY A 192 -19.93 -28.65 14.47
CA GLY A 192 -18.83 -28.78 15.44
C GLY A 192 -17.44 -28.48 14.83
N PRO A 193 -17.08 -29.05 13.68
CA PRO A 193 -15.86 -28.71 12.92
C PRO A 193 -15.76 -27.22 12.54
N GLU A 194 -16.82 -26.61 12.03
CA GLU A 194 -16.91 -25.20 11.63
C GLU A 194 -16.69 -24.27 12.81
N ARG A 195 -17.24 -24.58 14.00
CA ARG A 195 -16.97 -23.80 15.22
C ARG A 195 -15.49 -23.81 15.61
N ARG A 196 -14.78 -24.92 15.39
CA ARG A 196 -13.32 -24.98 15.59
C ARG A 196 -12.57 -24.17 14.54
N ARG A 197 -12.95 -24.31 13.26
CA ARG A 197 -12.38 -23.53 12.15
C ARG A 197 -12.63 -22.03 12.29
N LEU A 198 -13.77 -21.62 12.85
CA LEU A 198 -14.14 -20.22 13.06
C LEU A 198 -13.08 -19.48 13.87
N ARG A 199 -12.63 -20.05 15.00
CA ARG A 199 -11.59 -19.41 15.81
C ARG A 199 -10.30 -19.19 15.02
N HIS A 200 -9.91 -20.18 14.21
CA HIS A 200 -8.73 -20.08 13.36
C HIS A 200 -8.91 -19.05 12.25
N LEU A 201 -10.09 -19.02 11.60
CA LEU A 201 -10.45 -18.02 10.59
C LEU A 201 -10.37 -16.61 11.16
N LEU A 202 -11.00 -16.34 12.31
CA LEU A 202 -10.95 -15.03 12.98
C LEU A 202 -9.51 -14.61 13.28
N LYS A 203 -8.68 -15.53 13.78
CA LYS A 203 -7.26 -15.25 14.04
C LYS A 203 -6.47 -14.91 12.76
N ARG A 204 -6.78 -15.59 11.65
CA ARG A 204 -6.19 -15.26 10.33
C ARG A 204 -6.62 -13.88 9.88
N LEU A 205 -7.92 -13.55 9.97
CA LEU A 205 -8.43 -12.22 9.61
C LEU A 205 -7.79 -11.10 10.44
N GLU A 206 -7.63 -11.29 11.75
CA GLU A 206 -6.90 -10.36 12.62
C GLU A 206 -5.46 -10.12 12.14
N THR A 207 -4.79 -11.20 11.73
CA THR A 207 -3.39 -11.13 11.29
C THR A 207 -3.26 -10.41 9.94
N LEU A 208 -4.16 -10.70 9.00
CA LEU A 208 -4.25 -9.99 7.71
C LEU A 208 -4.54 -8.49 7.93
N ASN A 209 -5.48 -8.19 8.83
CA ASN A 209 -5.83 -6.81 9.21
C ASN A 209 -4.68 -6.08 9.89
N LEU A 210 -3.87 -6.75 10.70
CA LEU A 210 -2.72 -6.15 11.37
C LEU A 210 -1.69 -5.67 10.34
N ARG A 211 -1.36 -6.50 9.34
CA ARG A 211 -0.46 -6.11 8.24
C ARG A 211 -1.06 -4.94 7.46
N GLN A 212 -2.33 -5.04 7.06
CA GLN A 212 -3.03 -3.97 6.35
C GLN A 212 -3.03 -2.66 7.11
N SER A 213 -3.61 -2.62 8.31
CA SER A 213 -3.66 -1.41 9.12
C SER A 213 -2.28 -0.79 9.36
N THR A 214 -1.24 -1.60 9.57
CA THR A 214 0.14 -1.11 9.75
C THR A 214 0.64 -0.39 8.51
N ILE A 215 0.52 -1.01 7.34
CA ILE A 215 0.98 -0.45 6.07
C ILE A 215 0.18 0.82 5.70
N PHE A 216 -1.15 0.78 5.87
CA PHE A 216 -2.03 1.93 5.65
C PHE A 216 -1.62 3.14 6.50
N ARG A 217 -1.42 2.93 7.81
CA ARG A 217 -1.04 4.00 8.75
C ARG A 217 0.35 4.56 8.44
N ILE A 218 1.28 3.72 7.99
CA ILE A 218 2.60 4.16 7.53
C ILE A 218 2.46 5.01 6.27
N MET A 219 1.71 4.55 5.26
CA MET A 219 1.48 5.28 4.01
C MET A 219 0.83 6.65 4.25
N GLU A 220 -0.20 6.70 5.09
CA GLU A 220 -0.88 7.94 5.47
C GLU A 220 0.08 8.92 6.17
N ALA A 221 0.75 8.47 7.22
CA ALA A 221 1.68 9.32 7.96
C ALA A 221 2.83 9.81 7.07
N MET A 222 3.39 8.93 6.24
CA MET A 222 4.48 9.25 5.31
C MET A 222 4.06 10.28 4.25
N SER A 223 2.88 10.11 3.65
CA SER A 223 2.35 11.02 2.63
C SER A 223 2.09 12.43 3.20
N VAL A 224 1.60 12.50 4.44
CA VAL A 224 1.38 13.78 5.14
C VAL A 224 2.71 14.45 5.52
N ILE A 225 3.65 13.69 6.09
CA ILE A 225 4.96 14.23 6.52
C ILE A 225 5.74 14.78 5.32
N GLN A 226 5.72 14.07 4.18
CA GLN A 226 6.46 14.45 2.98
C GLN A 226 5.66 15.31 2.00
N SER A 227 4.60 15.97 2.46
CA SER A 227 3.73 16.79 1.61
C SER A 227 4.45 17.93 0.89
N ASP A 228 5.43 18.58 1.53
CA ASP A 228 6.24 19.63 0.88
C ASP A 228 7.05 19.07 -0.29
N PHE A 229 7.76 17.97 -0.08
CA PHE A 229 8.49 17.24 -1.11
C PHE A 229 7.57 16.80 -2.26
N LEU A 230 6.40 16.23 -1.94
CA LEU A 230 5.45 15.77 -2.96
C LEU A 230 4.90 16.93 -3.79
N ARG A 231 4.84 18.14 -3.24
CA ARG A 231 4.38 19.35 -3.94
C ARG A 231 5.49 19.98 -4.78
N SER A 232 6.69 20.14 -4.23
CA SER A 232 7.80 20.85 -4.87
C SER A 232 8.61 19.98 -5.82
N ARG A 233 8.62 18.66 -5.61
CA ARG A 233 9.43 17.66 -6.31
C ARG A 233 10.94 17.81 -6.10
N LYS A 234 11.36 18.57 -5.08
CA LYS A 234 12.77 18.82 -4.78
C LYS A 234 13.20 18.04 -3.55
N ASP A 235 14.26 17.25 -3.66
CA ASP A 235 14.78 16.41 -2.57
C ASP A 235 15.12 17.21 -1.31
N GLU A 236 15.50 18.49 -1.45
CA GLU A 236 15.75 19.39 -0.32
C GLU A 236 14.52 19.56 0.58
N ASP A 237 13.31 19.48 0.03
CA ASP A 237 12.04 19.67 0.74
C ASP A 237 11.56 18.38 1.46
N LEU A 238 12.37 17.31 1.43
CA LEU A 238 12.16 16.14 2.27
C LEU A 238 12.24 16.53 3.74
N ARG A 239 11.21 16.19 4.50
CA ARG A 239 11.20 16.40 5.94
C ARG A 239 11.90 15.24 6.65
N PRO A 240 12.77 15.52 7.63
CA PRO A 240 13.44 14.47 8.36
C PRO A 240 12.46 13.74 9.27
N VAL A 241 12.33 12.44 9.09
CA VAL A 241 11.56 11.56 9.96
C VAL A 241 12.31 10.25 10.13
N SER A 242 12.89 10.05 11.32
CA SER A 242 13.55 8.78 11.62
C SER A 242 12.52 7.65 11.79
N LEU A 243 12.93 6.41 11.52
CA LEU A 243 12.13 5.21 11.82
C LEU A 243 11.61 5.20 13.26
N ARG A 244 12.43 5.64 14.22
CA ARG A 244 12.06 5.73 15.64
C ARG A 244 10.95 6.75 15.87
N LEU A 245 11.02 7.90 15.21
CA LEU A 245 10.00 8.95 15.32
C LEU A 245 8.69 8.48 14.68
N LEU A 246 8.76 7.88 13.49
CA LEU A 246 7.59 7.33 12.82
C LEU A 246 6.92 6.23 13.66
N ALA A 247 7.73 5.30 14.19
CA ALA A 247 7.25 4.23 15.06
C ALA A 247 6.56 4.76 16.34
N ARG A 248 7.15 5.78 16.98
CA ARG A 248 6.52 6.45 18.14
C ARG A 248 5.18 7.08 17.79
N ARG A 249 5.09 7.82 16.68
CA ARG A 249 3.82 8.44 16.21
C ARG A 249 2.75 7.39 15.94
N LEU A 250 3.14 6.24 15.40
CA LEU A 250 2.24 5.14 15.07
C LEU A 250 2.01 4.17 16.23
N GLN A 251 2.61 4.37 17.41
CA GLN A 251 2.57 3.43 18.53
C GLN A 251 2.99 2.00 18.12
N LEU A 252 4.00 1.91 17.26
CA LEU A 252 4.59 0.67 16.78
C LEU A 252 6.03 0.54 17.28
N SER A 253 6.59 -0.67 17.21
CA SER A 253 8.02 -0.86 17.44
C SER A 253 8.84 -0.37 16.23
N PRO A 254 10.06 0.17 16.42
CA PRO A 254 10.91 0.57 15.30
C PRO A 254 11.22 -0.58 14.32
N SER A 255 11.36 -1.82 14.83
CA SER A 255 11.55 -2.99 13.99
C SER A 255 10.32 -3.26 13.13
N THR A 256 9.10 -3.20 13.68
CA THR A 256 7.86 -3.33 12.88
C THR A 256 7.82 -2.34 11.71
N VAL A 257 8.16 -1.07 11.94
CA VAL A 257 8.18 -0.05 10.88
C VAL A 257 9.28 -0.34 9.86
N SER A 258 10.49 -0.68 10.30
CA SER A 258 11.60 -1.04 9.40
C SER A 258 11.21 -2.20 8.48
N ARG A 259 10.60 -3.23 9.03
CA ARG A 259 10.13 -4.43 8.31
C ARG A 259 8.99 -4.12 7.34
N ALA A 260 8.07 -3.24 7.76
CA ALA A 260 6.98 -2.78 6.91
C ALA A 260 7.48 -1.99 5.68
N LEU A 261 8.61 -1.29 5.79
CA LEU A 261 9.22 -0.55 4.68
C LEU A 261 10.18 -1.40 3.83
N ALA A 262 10.72 -2.48 4.40
CA ALA A 262 11.65 -3.36 3.73
C ALA A 262 11.01 -4.00 2.49
N HIS A 263 11.81 -4.14 1.42
CA HIS A 263 11.41 -4.79 0.17
C HIS A 263 10.18 -4.18 -0.54
N ARG A 264 9.79 -2.95 -0.17
CA ARG A 264 8.65 -2.26 -0.77
C ARG A 264 9.06 -0.93 -1.38
N THR A 265 8.44 -0.62 -2.51
CA THR A 265 8.63 0.62 -3.25
C THR A 265 7.30 1.35 -3.39
N VAL A 266 7.38 2.66 -3.62
CA VAL A 266 6.23 3.52 -3.95
C VAL A 266 6.56 4.34 -5.18
N ARG A 267 5.55 4.59 -6.01
CA ARG A 267 5.65 5.45 -7.17
C ARG A 267 5.31 6.89 -6.81
N LEU A 268 6.19 7.83 -7.13
CA LEU A 268 5.95 9.25 -6.90
C LEU A 268 4.87 9.78 -7.87
N PRO A 269 4.17 10.89 -7.54
CA PRO A 269 3.09 11.41 -8.38
C PRO A 269 3.51 11.69 -9.83
N TRP A 270 4.79 12.07 -10.02
CA TRP A 270 5.39 12.41 -11.31
C TRP A 270 6.09 11.24 -12.02
N GLY A 271 6.04 10.01 -11.49
CA GLY A 271 6.43 8.80 -12.22
C GLY A 271 7.52 7.92 -11.61
N PRO A 272 8.63 8.45 -11.06
CA PRO A 272 9.71 7.62 -10.54
C PRO A 272 9.26 6.68 -9.42
N GLU A 273 9.79 5.47 -9.42
CA GLU A 273 9.59 4.50 -8.35
C GLU A 273 10.77 4.55 -7.38
N VAL A 274 10.48 4.72 -6.09
CA VAL A 274 11.50 4.85 -5.04
C VAL A 274 11.24 3.83 -3.93
N PRO A 275 12.29 3.32 -3.27
CA PRO A 275 12.14 2.52 -2.06
C PRO A 275 11.32 3.27 -1.01
N MET A 276 10.40 2.62 -0.30
CA MET A 276 9.61 3.29 0.74
C MET A 276 10.49 3.91 1.83
N ILE A 277 11.66 3.32 2.11
CA ILE A 277 12.62 3.85 3.08
C ILE A 277 13.16 5.24 2.72
N PHE A 278 13.19 5.59 1.43
CA PHE A 278 13.60 6.92 0.95
C PHE A 278 12.68 8.02 1.51
N MET A 279 11.39 7.73 1.65
CA MET A 279 10.39 8.66 2.17
C MET A 279 10.45 8.83 3.70
N VAL A 280 11.34 8.09 4.37
CA VAL A 280 11.57 8.14 5.82
C VAL A 280 13.03 8.49 6.13
N PRO A 281 13.55 9.63 5.62
CA PRO A 281 14.96 9.95 5.73
C PRO A 281 15.33 10.38 7.15
N GLY A 282 16.48 9.93 7.62
CA GLY A 282 17.05 10.39 8.88
C GLY A 282 17.48 11.84 8.82
N GLN A 283 17.47 12.54 9.96
CA GLN A 283 17.80 13.97 10.05
C GLN A 283 19.18 14.31 9.47
N ARG A 284 20.19 13.46 9.68
CA ARG A 284 21.54 13.68 9.16
C ARG A 284 21.61 13.64 7.63
N HIS A 285 20.78 12.79 7.00
CA HIS A 285 20.74 12.66 5.54
C HIS A 285 20.13 13.92 4.92
N VAL A 286 18.94 14.31 5.36
CA VAL A 286 18.28 15.56 4.91
C VAL A 286 19.18 16.78 5.14
N LEU A 287 19.80 16.87 6.32
CA LEU A 287 20.69 17.98 6.64
C LEU A 287 21.89 18.06 5.70
N LYS A 288 22.45 16.91 5.29
CA LYS A 288 23.59 16.84 4.38
C LYS A 288 23.22 17.36 2.99
N ASP A 289 22.07 17.00 2.46
CA ASP A 289 21.64 17.41 1.13
C ASP A 289 21.27 18.90 1.08
N VAL A 290 20.54 19.39 2.09
CA VAL A 290 20.21 20.82 2.21
C VAL A 290 21.46 21.68 2.36
N VAL A 291 22.38 21.29 3.24
CA VAL A 291 23.64 22.05 3.47
C VAL A 291 24.51 22.02 2.22
N ARG A 292 24.60 20.88 1.53
CA ARG A 292 25.34 20.77 0.26
C ARG A 292 24.80 21.74 -0.80
N LEU A 293 23.49 21.80 -0.96
CA LEU A 293 22.84 22.69 -1.91
C LEU A 293 23.08 24.17 -1.56
N TRP A 294 22.88 24.55 -0.30
CA TRP A 294 23.07 25.93 0.12
C TRP A 294 24.51 26.39 0.03
N LEU A 295 25.48 25.52 0.33
CA LEU A 295 26.90 25.80 0.15
C LEU A 295 27.31 25.87 -1.32
N ALA A 296 26.61 25.20 -2.22
CA ALA A 296 26.84 25.35 -3.66
C ALA A 296 26.36 26.72 -4.17
N ALA A 297 25.28 27.27 -3.59
CA ALA A 297 24.77 28.59 -3.93
C ALA A 297 25.53 29.74 -3.24
N ASP A 298 25.93 29.56 -1.98
CA ASP A 298 26.71 30.52 -1.20
C ASP A 298 27.77 29.78 -0.34
N PRO A 299 29.00 29.62 -0.88
CA PRO A 299 30.09 28.96 -0.17
C PRO A 299 30.55 29.68 1.11
N ALA A 300 30.29 30.99 1.23
CA ALA A 300 30.75 31.80 2.36
C ALA A 300 29.82 31.73 3.59
N SER A 301 28.67 31.08 3.45
CA SER A 301 27.69 30.91 4.53
C SER A 301 28.31 30.28 5.79
N THR A 302 28.19 30.98 6.92
CA THR A 302 28.69 30.47 8.21
C THR A 302 27.82 29.35 8.78
N ASP A 303 28.39 28.44 9.59
CA ASP A 303 27.63 27.37 10.25
C ASP A 303 26.44 27.90 11.08
N ALA A 304 26.61 29.08 11.69
CA ALA A 304 25.56 29.72 12.48
C ALA A 304 24.46 30.34 11.61
N ALA A 305 24.80 30.82 10.40
CA ALA A 305 23.81 31.28 9.43
C ALA A 305 22.99 30.10 8.88
N LEU A 306 23.65 29.01 8.50
CA LEU A 306 22.97 27.80 8.02
C LEU A 306 22.04 27.20 9.09
N ALA A 307 22.47 27.11 10.35
CA ALA A 307 21.63 26.62 11.45
C ALA A 307 20.37 27.47 11.64
N ARG A 308 20.51 28.81 11.60
CA ARG A 308 19.37 29.74 11.67
C ARG A 308 18.44 29.57 10.48
N ARG A 309 19.00 29.46 9.28
CA ARG A 309 18.24 29.29 8.04
C ARG A 309 17.47 27.96 8.02
N LEU A 310 18.06 26.87 8.49
CA LEU A 310 17.38 25.57 8.66
C LEU A 310 16.16 25.66 9.59
N LYS A 311 16.29 26.40 10.69
CA LYS A 311 15.18 26.61 11.62
C LYS A 311 14.07 27.47 11.02
N LEU A 312 14.43 28.56 10.35
CA LEU A 312 13.47 29.53 9.78
C LEU A 312 12.78 29.01 8.52
N GLU A 313 13.54 28.49 7.55
CA GLU A 313 13.00 28.09 6.23
C GLU A 313 12.45 26.66 6.24
N ARG A 314 12.96 25.78 7.12
CA ARG A 314 12.66 24.33 7.08
C ARG A 314 12.12 23.78 8.39
N GLY A 315 12.07 24.58 9.46
CA GLY A 315 11.64 24.13 10.80
C GLY A 315 12.59 23.09 11.44
N ILE A 316 13.82 22.95 10.94
CA ILE A 316 14.80 21.98 11.44
C ILE A 316 15.68 22.67 12.48
N ASP A 317 15.42 22.40 13.77
CA ASP A 317 16.23 22.94 14.86
C ASP A 317 17.49 22.08 15.08
N VAL A 318 18.65 22.63 14.74
CA VAL A 318 19.96 21.97 14.87
C VAL A 318 21.01 22.93 15.42
N SER A 319 21.94 22.38 16.18
CA SER A 319 23.07 23.17 16.71
C SER A 319 24.08 23.51 15.62
N ARG A 320 24.83 24.60 15.82
CA ARG A 320 26.01 24.94 14.99
C ARG A 320 26.98 23.76 14.85
N ARG A 321 27.20 23.00 15.93
CA ARG A 321 28.09 21.82 15.95
C ARG A 321 27.58 20.71 15.02
N THR A 322 26.27 20.53 14.93
CA THR A 322 25.64 19.55 14.04
C THR A 322 25.85 19.92 12.57
N VAL A 323 25.68 21.21 12.23
CA VAL A 323 25.94 21.72 10.88
C VAL A 323 27.41 21.56 10.50
N ASN A 324 28.31 21.93 11.42
CA ASN A 324 29.75 21.78 11.24
C ASN A 324 30.15 20.30 10.99
N ALA A 325 29.61 19.36 11.78
CA ALA A 325 29.86 17.93 11.58
C ALA A 325 29.38 17.41 10.22
N VAL A 326 28.25 17.91 9.72
CA VAL A 326 27.74 17.59 8.38
C VAL A 326 28.63 18.19 7.30
N ARG A 327 29.08 19.44 7.47
CA ARG A 327 30.01 20.10 6.55
C ARG A 327 31.32 19.33 6.44
N HIS A 328 31.92 18.89 7.56
CA HIS A 328 33.10 18.03 7.53
C HIS A 328 32.87 16.71 6.81
N ALA A 329 31.70 16.07 7.00
CA ALA A 329 31.36 14.84 6.28
C ALA A 329 31.27 15.08 4.76
N LEU A 330 30.71 16.22 4.33
CA LEU A 330 30.64 16.61 2.92
C LEU A 330 32.02 16.84 2.28
N HIS A 331 32.96 17.43 3.03
CA HIS A 331 34.34 17.59 2.56
C HIS A 331 35.04 16.23 2.38
N LYS A 332 34.93 15.33 3.37
CA LYS A 332 35.51 13.99 3.28
C LYS A 332 34.97 13.18 2.09
N ASP A 333 33.67 13.29 1.81
CA ASP A 333 33.09 12.60 0.65
C ASP A 333 33.66 13.12 -0.68
N ARG A 334 33.96 14.42 -0.78
CA ARG A 334 34.57 15.01 -1.98
C ARG A 334 35.98 14.50 -2.20
N GLU A 335 36.78 14.42 -1.13
CA GLU A 335 38.16 13.89 -1.18
C GLU A 335 38.19 12.43 -1.65
N LEU A 336 37.24 11.61 -1.17
CA LEU A 336 37.10 10.19 -1.56
C LEU A 336 36.63 9.94 -3.01
N HIS A 337 36.07 10.94 -3.69
CA HIS A 337 35.63 10.82 -5.09
C HIS A 337 36.57 11.56 -6.07
N SER A 338 37.66 12.14 -5.56
CA SER A 338 38.73 12.77 -6.34
C SER A 338 40.00 11.92 -6.46
N GLU A 339 40.00 10.73 -5.86
CA GLU A 339 40.93 9.61 -6.09
C GLU A 339 40.24 8.56 -6.98
#